data_AF-A0A2L2YIJ6-F1
#
_entry.id   AF-A0A2L2YIJ6-F1
#
_cell.length_a   1.000
_cell.length_b   1.000
_cell.length_c   1.000
_cell.angle_alpha   90.00
_cell.angle_beta   90.00
_cell.angle_gamma   90.00
#
_symmetry.space_group_name_H-M   'P 1'
#
loop_
_entity.id
_entity.type
_entity.pdbx_description
1 polymer ?
#
loop_
_entity_poly.entity_id
_entity_poly.type
_entity_poly.pdbx_seq_one_letter_code
_entity_poly.pdbx_strand_id
1 'polypeptide(L)'
;MFGTYTVYILTASVDGVTLLLYCPALVSGFRSPKVKNTQFSPVIFIPGDGGSQLEANMDKPNTVHMFSDQKTEGYFNIWLNPGLLFP
;
A
#
# COMPACT_ATOMS: atom_id res chain seq x y z
N MET A 1 60.20 14.65 -26.71
CA MET A 1 59.21 14.48 -25.62
C MET A 1 57.78 14.37 -26.14
N PHE A 2 57.35 15.12 -27.18
CA PHE A 2 55.97 15.10 -27.69
C PHE A 2 55.49 13.78 -28.32
N GLY A 3 56.35 13.05 -29.06
CA GLY A 3 55.94 11.86 -29.81
C GLY A 3 55.52 10.67 -28.94
N THR A 4 56.17 10.45 -27.80
CA THR A 4 55.82 9.35 -26.88
C THR A 4 54.45 9.58 -26.26
N TYR A 5 54.13 10.80 -25.81
CA TYR A 5 52.80 11.11 -25.26
C TYR A 5 51.69 10.89 -26.29
N THR A 6 51.91 11.29 -27.54
CA THR A 6 50.94 11.03 -28.61
C THR A 6 50.73 9.54 -28.84
N VAL A 7 51.79 8.73 -28.85
CA VAL A 7 51.67 7.28 -28.98
C VAL A 7 50.92 6.66 -27.81
N TYR A 8 51.22 7.06 -26.57
CA TYR A 8 50.51 6.57 -25.37
C TYR A 8 49.02 6.93 -25.38
N ILE A 9 48.67 8.14 -25.84
CA ILE A 9 47.27 8.58 -25.96
C ILE A 9 46.53 7.74 -27.00
N LEU A 10 47.16 7.47 -28.14
CA LEU A 10 46.55 6.67 -29.21
C LEU A 10 46.37 5.21 -28.78
N THR A 11 47.36 4.60 -28.13
CA THR A 11 47.25 3.22 -27.64
C THR A 11 46.16 3.08 -26.58
N ALA A 12 46.12 3.99 -25.60
CA ALA A 12 45.08 3.99 -24.56
C ALA A 12 43.67 4.17 -25.15
N SER A 13 43.54 4.97 -26.21
CA SER A 13 42.26 5.15 -26.91
C SER A 13 41.80 3.88 -27.63
N VAL A 14 42.72 3.18 -28.32
CA VAL A 14 42.41 1.92 -29.02
C VAL A 14 42.02 0.83 -28.03
N ASP A 15 42.73 0.71 -26.92
CA ASP A 15 42.42 -0.26 -25.86
C ASP A 15 41.05 0.01 -25.23
N GLY A 16 40.73 1.29 -24.98
CA GLY A 16 39.43 1.71 -24.45
C GLY A 16 38.27 1.40 -25.40
N VAL A 17 38.44 1.65 -26.70
CA VAL A 17 37.43 1.34 -27.73
C VAL A 17 37.27 -0.18 -27.88
N THR A 18 38.37 -0.93 -27.89
CA THR A 18 38.34 -2.39 -28.01
C THR A 18 37.64 -3.04 -26.82
N LEU A 19 37.90 -2.54 -25.60
CA LEU A 19 37.24 -2.99 -24.38
C LEU A 19 35.74 -2.70 -24.39
N LEU A 20 35.33 -1.52 -24.88
CA LEU A 20 33.92 -1.14 -25.04
C LEU A 20 33.19 -2.01 -26.07
N LEU A 21 33.85 -2.42 -27.14
CA LEU A 21 33.27 -3.27 -28.19
C LEU A 21 33.16 -4.75 -27.78
N TYR A 22 34.13 -5.29 -27.03
CA TYR A 22 34.17 -6.70 -26.64
C TYR A 22 33.33 -7.03 -25.40
N CYS A 23 33.01 -6.05 -24.57
CA CYS A 23 32.23 -6.24 -23.34
C CYS A 23 30.90 -5.45 -23.39
N PRO A 24 29.87 -5.93 -24.12
CA PRO A 24 28.54 -5.34 -24.04
C PRO A 24 27.97 -5.41 -22.61
N ALA A 25 28.53 -6.29 -21.77
CA ALA A 25 28.25 -6.36 -20.33
C ALA A 25 28.50 -5.04 -19.59
N LEU A 26 29.57 -4.30 -19.93
CA LEU A 26 29.93 -3.02 -19.31
C LEU A 26 28.94 -1.89 -19.66
N VAL A 27 28.37 -1.94 -20.87
CA VAL A 27 27.27 -1.05 -21.30
C VAL A 27 25.93 -1.49 -20.69
N SER A 28 25.73 -2.80 -20.51
CA SER A 28 24.50 -3.37 -19.95
C SER A 28 24.40 -3.28 -18.42
N GLY A 29 25.47 -2.88 -17.73
CA GLY A 29 25.58 -2.82 -16.27
C GLY A 29 24.66 -1.81 -15.58
N PHE A 30 23.98 -0.94 -16.35
CA PHE A 30 22.97 0.00 -15.84
C PHE A 30 21.54 -0.39 -16.24
N ARG A 31 21.23 -1.69 -16.34
CA ARG A 31 19.84 -2.09 -16.43
C ARG A 31 19.19 -1.90 -15.07
N SER A 32 18.52 -0.76 -14.88
CA SER A 32 17.70 -0.50 -13.69
C SER A 32 16.79 -1.70 -13.45
N PRO A 33 16.68 -2.19 -12.19
CA PRO A 33 15.75 -3.25 -11.86
C PRO A 33 14.37 -2.89 -12.38
N LYS A 34 13.77 -3.75 -13.20
CA LYS A 34 12.39 -3.56 -13.67
C LYS A 34 11.49 -3.75 -12.46
N VAL A 35 11.10 -2.64 -11.82
CA VAL A 35 10.15 -2.64 -10.72
C VAL A 35 8.86 -3.27 -11.23
N LYS A 36 8.52 -4.46 -10.73
CA LYS A 36 7.22 -5.07 -10.99
C LYS A 36 6.18 -4.21 -10.29
N ASN A 37 5.44 -3.42 -11.07
CA ASN A 37 4.31 -2.66 -10.55
C ASN A 37 3.22 -3.65 -10.13
N THR A 38 3.19 -4.00 -8.84
CA THR A 38 2.14 -4.83 -8.24
C THR A 38 0.99 -3.91 -7.85
N GLN A 39 0.33 -3.35 -8.87
CA GLN A 39 -0.86 -2.54 -8.64
C GLN A 39 -2.02 -3.47 -8.31
N PHE A 40 -2.46 -3.48 -7.05
CA PHE A 40 -3.66 -4.19 -6.64
C PHE A 40 -4.91 -3.45 -7.13
N SER A 41 -5.91 -4.22 -7.54
CA SER A 41 -7.24 -3.67 -7.82
C SER A 41 -7.93 -3.28 -6.51
N PRO A 42 -8.59 -2.11 -6.43
CA PRO A 42 -9.40 -1.77 -5.27
C PRO A 42 -10.57 -2.76 -5.16
N VAL A 43 -10.80 -3.29 -3.96
CA VAL A 43 -11.91 -4.20 -3.64
C VAL A 43 -12.79 -3.54 -2.60
N ILE A 44 -14.11 -3.55 -2.83
CA ILE A 44 -15.11 -3.04 -1.90
C ILE A 44 -15.86 -4.24 -1.31
N PHE A 45 -15.91 -4.33 0.01
CA PHE A 45 -16.69 -5.35 0.71
C PHE A 45 -18.08 -4.83 1.01
N ILE A 46 -19.10 -5.56 0.55
CA ILE A 46 -20.51 -5.29 0.84
C ILE A 46 -20.97 -6.38 1.81
N PRO A 47 -21.29 -6.04 3.06
CA PRO A 47 -21.75 -7.02 4.04
C PRO A 47 -23.18 -7.48 3.73
N GLY A 48 -23.52 -8.67 4.22
CA GLY A 48 -24.90 -9.17 4.26
C GLY A 48 -25.75 -8.48 5.33
N ASP A 49 -26.97 -8.97 5.53
CA ASP A 49 -27.86 -8.51 6.58
C ASP A 49 -27.26 -8.74 7.98
N GLY A 50 -27.27 -7.71 8.82
CA GLY A 50 -26.64 -7.75 10.15
C GLY A 50 -25.10 -7.87 10.12
N GLY A 51 -24.45 -7.82 8.95
CA GLY A 51 -22.99 -7.94 8.81
C GLY A 51 -22.21 -6.67 9.12
N SER A 52 -22.90 -5.59 9.52
CA SER A 52 -22.31 -4.30 9.91
C SER A 52 -22.73 -3.91 11.31
N GLN A 53 -21.87 -3.16 11.99
CA GLN A 53 -22.22 -2.54 13.26
C GLN A 53 -23.33 -1.49 13.07
N LEU A 54 -24.26 -1.45 14.03
CA LEU A 54 -25.29 -0.41 14.11
C LEU A 54 -25.17 0.31 15.45
N GLU A 55 -25.36 1.63 15.40
CA GLU A 55 -25.41 2.48 16.58
C GLU A 55 -26.79 3.13 16.73
N ALA A 56 -27.21 3.33 17.97
CA ALA A 56 -28.47 3.99 18.30
C ALA A 56 -28.24 5.13 19.31
N ASN A 57 -29.08 6.15 19.21
CA ASN A 57 -29.25 7.19 20.23
C ASN A 57 -30.75 7.39 20.42
N MET A 58 -31.22 7.38 21.67
CA MET A 58 -32.64 7.30 21.99
C MET A 58 -33.08 8.45 22.89
N ASP A 59 -34.28 8.94 22.61
CA ASP A 59 -35.07 9.84 23.48
C ASP A 59 -36.54 9.43 23.34
N LYS A 60 -36.89 8.29 23.95
CA LYS A 60 -38.20 7.65 23.82
C LYS A 60 -39.17 8.22 24.84
N PRO A 61 -40.43 8.51 24.47
CA PRO A 61 -41.42 9.05 25.41
C PRO A 61 -41.86 8.04 26.48
N ASN A 62 -41.75 6.74 26.20
CA ASN A 62 -42.09 5.64 27.13
C ASN A 62 -41.21 4.42 26.85
N THR A 63 -41.01 3.57 27.86
CA THR A 63 -40.36 2.26 27.73
C THR A 63 -41.30 1.12 28.10
N VAL A 64 -41.11 -0.01 27.42
CA VAL A 64 -41.92 -1.23 27.63
C VAL A 64 -41.51 -1.99 28.89
N HIS A 65 -40.25 -1.86 29.31
CA HIS A 65 -39.69 -2.52 30.49
C HIS A 65 -38.88 -1.54 31.34
N MET A 66 -38.82 -1.80 32.65
CA MET A 66 -38.12 -0.95 33.63
C MET A 66 -36.61 -0.85 33.37
N PHE A 67 -36.01 -1.91 32.81
CA PHE A 67 -34.58 -1.98 32.50
C PHE A 67 -34.22 -1.41 31.11
N SER A 68 -35.20 -0.88 30.38
CA SER A 68 -34.93 -0.21 29.10
C SER A 68 -34.66 1.27 29.33
N ASP A 69 -33.55 1.75 28.77
CA ASP A 69 -33.23 3.17 28.80
C ASP A 69 -34.23 3.98 27.97
N GLN A 70 -34.78 5.03 28.58
CA GLN A 70 -35.62 6.00 27.88
C GLN A 70 -34.77 6.96 27.05
N LYS A 71 -33.64 7.41 27.62
CA LYS A 71 -32.74 8.36 27.00
C LYS A 71 -31.30 7.94 27.15
N THR A 72 -30.51 8.11 26.10
CA THR A 72 -29.06 7.87 26.10
C THR A 72 -28.29 9.18 26.00
N GLU A 73 -27.13 9.26 26.66
CA GLU A 73 -26.27 10.46 26.60
C GLU A 73 -25.60 10.64 25.22
N GLY A 74 -25.46 9.55 24.47
CA GLY A 74 -24.86 9.53 23.13
C GLY A 74 -25.18 8.26 22.36
N TYR A 75 -24.48 8.06 21.26
CA TYR A 75 -24.59 6.83 20.46
C TYR A 75 -23.95 5.65 21.20
N PHE A 76 -24.59 4.49 21.11
CA PHE A 76 -24.03 3.23 21.61
C PHE A 76 -24.26 2.11 20.59
N ASN A 77 -23.44 1.07 20.67
CA ASN A 77 -23.55 -0.12 19.83
C ASN A 77 -24.82 -0.91 20.21
N ILE A 78 -25.82 -0.89 19.32
CA ILE A 78 -27.05 -1.67 19.43
C ILE A 78 -26.92 -3.02 18.72
N TRP A 79 -26.04 -3.15 17.73
CA TRP A 79 -25.80 -4.40 17.01
C TRP A 79 -24.34 -4.55 16.54
N LEU A 80 -23.60 -5.62 16.84
CA LEU A 80 -23.96 -6.72 17.74
C LEU A 80 -23.45 -6.41 19.16
N ASN A 81 -24.36 -6.38 20.13
CA ASN A 81 -24.04 -6.22 21.54
C ASN A 81 -24.67 -7.36 22.37
N PRO A 82 -23.89 -8.40 22.74
CA PRO A 82 -24.41 -9.56 23.44
C PRO A 82 -25.09 -9.25 24.79
N GLY A 83 -24.69 -8.17 25.47
CA GLY A 83 -25.33 -7.77 26.73
C GLY A 83 -26.79 -7.33 26.56
N LEU A 84 -27.18 -6.92 25.35
CA LEU A 84 -28.55 -6.51 25.01
C LEU A 84 -29.42 -7.67 24.49
N LEU A 85 -28.86 -8.86 24.32
CA LEU A 85 -29.57 -10.04 23.81
C LEU A 85 -30.04 -10.99 24.91
N PHE A 86 -29.84 -10.61 26.17
CA PHE A 86 -30.37 -11.32 27.33
C PHE A 86 -31.87 -10.99 27.51
N PRO A 87 -32.71 -11.96 27.93
CA PRO A 87 -34.15 -11.78 28.13
C PRO A 87 -34.53 -10.94 29.36
#